data_AF-A0A6B3N292-F1
#
_entry.id   AF-A0A6B3N292-F1
#
_cell.length_a   1.000
_cell.length_b   1.000
_cell.length_c   1.000
_cell.angle_alpha   90.00
_cell.angle_beta   90.00
_cell.angle_gamma   90.00
#
_symmetry.space_group_name_H-M   'P 1'
#
loop_
_entity.id
_entity.type
_entity.pdbx_description
1 polymer ?
#
loop_
_entity_poly.entity_id
_entity_poly.type
_entity_poly.pdbx_seq_one_letter_code
_entity_poly.pdbx_strand_id
1 'polypeptide(L)'
;DSTQAFYQHVYLQQISDQLPEGEICGIWTGLLKVSQQGQQKLRDTLNTLLQSEQVRQQGRMPTLINRLISHGHRVHVLYIKGHWLDIDQVEDLFKAGSF
;
A
#
# COMPACT_ATOMS: atom_id res chain seq x y z
N ASP A 1 -7.64 17.40 1.54
CA ASP A 1 -7.71 17.70 0.10
C ASP A 1 -6.41 17.27 -0.59
N SER A 2 -6.44 16.22 -1.42
CA SER A 2 -5.22 15.55 -1.93
C SER A 2 -4.35 16.40 -2.86
N THR A 3 -4.83 17.56 -3.32
CA THR A 3 -4.10 18.51 -4.15
C THR A 3 -3.07 19.32 -3.35
N GLN A 4 -3.27 19.51 -2.04
CA GLN A 4 -2.28 20.17 -1.18
C GLN A 4 -1.11 19.25 -0.79
N ALA A 5 -1.29 17.93 -0.89
CA ALA A 5 -0.30 16.93 -0.52
C ALA A 5 0.78 16.68 -1.58
N PHE A 6 0.59 17.15 -2.83
CA PHE A 6 1.52 16.85 -3.93
C PHE A 6 2.93 17.45 -3.71
N TYR A 7 3.02 18.52 -2.91
CA TYR A 7 4.28 19.18 -2.52
C TYR A 7 4.70 18.89 -1.08
N GLN A 8 3.99 18.01 -0.37
CA GLN A 8 4.24 17.72 1.04
C GLN A 8 4.74 16.29 1.20
N HIS A 9 5.71 16.10 2.09
CA HIS A 9 6.16 14.77 2.46
C HIS A 9 5.10 14.07 3.31
N VAL A 10 4.22 13.28 2.68
CA VAL A 10 3.22 12.49 3.38
C VAL A 10 3.77 11.10 3.67
N TYR A 11 3.59 10.64 4.90
CA TYR A 11 4.03 9.32 5.33
C TYR A 11 2.84 8.48 5.77
N LEU A 12 2.85 7.22 5.35
CA LEU A 12 1.81 6.26 5.73
C LEU A 12 1.93 5.95 7.22
N GLN A 13 0.82 6.08 7.94
CA GLN A 13 0.74 5.70 9.35
C GLN A 13 0.30 4.24 9.51
N GLN A 14 -0.74 3.84 8.77
CA GLN A 14 -1.28 2.48 8.79
C GLN A 14 -2.05 2.22 7.49
N ILE A 15 -2.09 0.95 7.08
CA ILE A 15 -2.98 0.44 6.04
C ILE A 15 -3.80 -0.72 6.62
N SER A 16 -5.12 -0.62 6.60
CA SER A 16 -6.02 -1.64 7.16
C SER A 16 -7.45 -1.42 6.64
N ASP A 17 -8.19 -2.51 6.52
CA ASP A 17 -9.62 -2.55 6.19
C ASP A 17 -10.53 -2.36 7.43
N GLN A 18 -9.94 -2.14 8.61
CA GLN A 18 -10.64 -1.89 9.87
C GLN A 18 -10.48 -0.45 10.37
N LEU A 19 -10.00 0.47 9.53
CA LEU A 19 -9.87 1.88 9.91
C LEU A 19 -11.24 2.56 10.01
N PRO A 20 -11.48 3.41 11.02
CA PRO A 20 -12.69 4.25 11.08
C PRO A 20 -12.77 5.17 9.86
N GLU A 21 -13.98 5.41 9.33
CA GLU A 21 -14.19 6.19 8.10
C GLU A 21 -13.51 7.58 8.13
N GLY A 22 -13.57 8.26 9.28
CA GLY A 22 -12.95 9.59 9.47
C GLY A 22 -11.41 9.60 9.48
N GLU A 23 -10.77 8.43 9.53
CA GLU A 23 -9.31 8.29 9.52
C GLU A 23 -8.77 7.83 8.15
N ILE A 24 -9.65 7.42 7.23
CA ILE A 24 -9.26 6.94 5.90
C ILE A 24 -8.85 8.11 5.02
N CYS A 25 -7.54 8.20 4.75
CA CYS A 25 -6.97 9.26 3.92
C CYS A 25 -6.70 8.82 2.46
N GLY A 26 -7.02 7.57 2.08
CA GLY A 26 -6.82 7.05 0.72
C GLY A 26 -6.95 5.53 0.62
N ILE A 27 -6.82 5.01 -0.60
CA ILE A 27 -6.91 3.57 -0.92
C ILE A 27 -5.58 3.10 -1.50
N TRP A 28 -5.16 1.89 -1.14
CA TRP A 28 -3.98 1.24 -1.70
C TRP A 28 -4.27 0.67 -3.09
N THR A 29 -3.55 1.14 -4.10
CA THR A 29 -3.74 0.79 -5.51
C THR A 29 -2.73 -0.25 -6.03
N GLY A 30 -2.00 -0.95 -5.15
CA GLY A 30 -1.12 -2.05 -5.55
C GLY A 30 0.31 -1.68 -5.97
N LEU A 31 0.68 -0.39 -6.01
CA LEU A 31 2.00 0.05 -6.47
C LEU A 31 2.94 0.42 -5.32
N LEU A 32 4.04 -0.34 -5.15
CA LEU A 32 5.12 -0.04 -4.21
C LEU A 32 6.44 0.18 -4.95
N LYS A 33 6.98 1.40 -4.90
CA LYS A 33 8.37 1.66 -5.33
C LYS A 33 9.31 1.50 -4.14
N VAL A 34 10.41 0.77 -4.34
CA VAL A 34 11.41 0.51 -3.31
C VAL A 34 12.78 0.94 -3.83
N SER A 35 13.50 1.76 -3.06
CA SER A 35 14.87 2.14 -3.39
C SER A 35 15.84 0.98 -3.12
N GLN A 36 17.06 1.06 -3.65
CA GLN A 36 18.09 0.06 -3.37
C GLN A 36 18.33 -0.12 -1.85
N GLN A 37 18.40 0.98 -1.09
CA GLN A 37 18.52 0.91 0.37
C GLN A 37 17.25 0.34 1.04
N GLY A 38 16.07 0.67 0.52
CA GLY A 38 14.80 0.14 1.01
C GLY A 38 14.64 -1.36 0.75
N GLN A 39 15.27 -1.89 -0.29
CA GLN A 39 15.16 -3.28 -0.69
C GLN A 39 15.65 -4.22 0.42
N GLN A 40 16.77 -3.90 1.06
CA GLN A 40 17.31 -4.72 2.15
C GLN A 40 16.32 -4.78 3.32
N LYS A 41 15.82 -3.62 3.77
CA LYS A 41 14.83 -3.51 4.86
C LYS A 41 13.54 -4.29 4.56
N LEU A 42 13.07 -4.19 3.31
CA LEU A 42 11.90 -4.94 2.83
C LEU A 42 12.15 -6.45 2.91
N ARG A 43 13.29 -6.91 2.38
CA ARG A 43 13.67 -8.33 2.37
C ARG A 43 13.79 -8.89 3.79
N ASP A 44 14.48 -8.19 4.68
CA ASP A 44 14.66 -8.63 6.06
C ASP A 44 13.32 -8.72 6.82
N THR A 45 12.46 -7.73 6.61
CA THR A 45 11.11 -7.72 7.19
C THR A 45 10.27 -8.88 6.64
N LEU A 46 10.31 -9.11 5.32
CA LEU A 46 9.59 -10.20 4.69
C LEU A 46 10.11 -11.57 5.17
N ASN A 47 11.42 -11.78 5.23
CA ASN A 47 12.02 -13.02 5.71
C ASN A 47 11.61 -13.34 7.15
N THR A 48 11.51 -12.31 8.00
CA THR A 48 11.01 -12.44 9.37
C THR A 48 9.52 -12.81 9.39
N LEU A 49 8.70 -12.13 8.60
CA LEU A 49 7.27 -12.39 8.51
C LEU A 49 6.96 -13.79 7.99
N LEU A 50 7.73 -14.27 7.01
CA LEU A 50 7.58 -15.60 6.42
C LEU A 50 7.99 -16.74 7.36
N GLN A 51 8.51 -16.46 8.56
CA GLN A 51 8.65 -17.50 9.59
C GLN A 51 7.29 -17.96 10.14
N SER A 52 6.26 -17.11 10.07
CA SER A 52 4.88 -17.46 10.44
C SER A 52 4.19 -18.26 9.35
N GLU A 53 3.63 -19.42 9.69
CA GLU A 53 2.84 -20.24 8.77
C GLU A 53 1.61 -19.50 8.26
N GLN A 54 0.91 -18.79 9.14
CA GLN A 54 -0.25 -17.98 8.77
C GLN A 54 0.10 -16.93 7.70
N VAL A 55 1.25 -16.25 7.86
CA VAL A 55 1.68 -15.25 6.88
C VAL A 55 2.10 -15.91 5.56
N ARG A 56 2.74 -17.09 5.60
CA ARG A 56 3.05 -17.83 4.37
C ARG A 56 1.79 -18.23 3.59
N GLN A 57 0.71 -18.59 4.29
CA GLN A 57 -0.53 -19.05 3.64
C GLN A 57 -1.46 -17.90 3.23
N GLN A 58 -1.53 -16.82 4.02
CA GLN A 58 -2.56 -15.79 3.91
C GLN A 58 -2.03 -14.36 4.01
N GLY A 59 -0.71 -14.17 3.91
CA GLY A 59 -0.08 -12.86 4.00
C GLY A 59 -0.57 -11.90 2.91
N ARG A 60 -0.83 -10.65 3.30
CA ARG A 60 -1.21 -9.56 2.39
C ARG A 60 -0.23 -8.40 2.50
N MET A 61 -0.21 -7.54 1.48
CA MET A 61 0.65 -6.34 1.46
C MET A 61 0.50 -5.43 2.69
N PRO A 62 -0.72 -5.20 3.25
CA PRO A 62 -0.86 -4.45 4.49
C PRO A 62 -0.03 -5.00 5.65
N THR A 63 0.10 -6.33 5.78
CA THR A 63 0.92 -6.96 6.82
C THR A 63 2.40 -6.56 6.69
N LEU A 64 2.95 -6.62 5.47
CA LEU A 64 4.34 -6.23 5.21
C LEU A 64 4.56 -4.73 5.42
N ILE A 65 3.66 -3.90 4.90
CA ILE A 65 3.77 -2.44 4.97
C ILE A 65 3.65 -1.96 6.43
N ASN A 66 2.66 -2.44 7.19
CA ASN A 66 2.51 -2.10 8.60
C ASN A 66 3.71 -2.57 9.42
N ARG A 67 4.28 -3.74 9.09
CA ARG A 67 5.49 -4.22 9.78
C ARG A 67 6.71 -3.34 9.49
N LEU A 68 6.86 -2.80 8.27
CA LEU A 68 7.91 -1.82 8.00
C LEU A 68 7.73 -0.56 8.85
N ILE A 69 6.49 -0.05 8.93
CA ILE A 69 6.15 1.13 9.71
C ILE A 69 6.43 0.91 11.20
N SER A 70 6.06 -0.26 11.75
CA SER A 70 6.31 -0.58 13.16
C SER A 70 7.80 -0.68 13.51
N HIS A 71 8.67 -0.98 12.55
CA HIS A 71 10.13 -0.94 12.74
C HIS A 71 10.72 0.48 12.54
N GLY A 72 9.87 1.51 12.43
CA GLY A 72 10.28 2.90 12.26
C GLY A 72 10.72 3.26 10.85
N HIS A 73 10.47 2.41 9.85
CA HIS A 73 10.76 2.75 8.46
C HIS A 73 9.67 3.65 7.90
N ARG A 74 10.08 4.77 7.30
CA ARG A 74 9.16 5.73 6.68
C ARG A 74 8.74 5.23 5.30
N VAL A 75 7.43 5.10 5.09
CA VAL A 75 6.83 4.80 3.79
C VAL A 75 6.18 6.08 3.26
N HIS A 76 6.71 6.64 2.17
CA HIS A 76 6.19 7.86 1.57
C HIS A 76 4.94 7.55 0.73
N VAL A 77 3.92 8.39 0.84
CA VAL A 77 2.66 8.24 0.09
C VAL A 77 2.65 9.25 -1.06
N LEU A 78 2.33 8.76 -2.26
CA LEU A 78 2.03 9.60 -3.40
C LEU A 78 0.54 9.43 -3.73
N TYR A 79 -0.23 10.51 -3.59
CA TYR A 79 -1.63 10.51 -3.97
C TYR A 79 -1.78 10.76 -5.46
N ILE A 80 -2.59 9.93 -6.10
CA ILE A 80 -3.00 10.07 -7.49
C ILE A 80 -4.50 10.34 -7.48
N LYS A 81 -4.97 11.33 -8.24
CA LYS A 81 -6.41 11.65 -8.39
C LYS A 81 -6.82 11.30 -9.83
N GLY A 82 -7.88 10.51 -9.99
CA GLY A 82 -8.39 10.08 -11.30
C GLY A 82 -7.52 9.06 -12.03
N HIS A 83 -8.01 8.55 -13.16
CA HIS A 83 -7.29 7.65 -14.09
C HIS A 83 -6.76 6.32 -13.51
N TRP A 84 -7.37 5.82 -12.44
CA TRP A 84 -7.13 4.47 -11.93
C TRP A 84 -8.42 3.66 -11.99
N LEU A 85 -8.37 2.49 -12.61
CA LEU A 85 -9.47 1.54 -12.69
C LEU A 85 -8.93 0.17 -12.28
N ASP A 86 -9.45 -0.38 -11.18
CA ASP A 86 -9.19 -1.76 -10.80
C ASP A 86 -9.99 -2.68 -11.74
N ILE A 87 -9.32 -3.66 -12.34
CA ILE A 87 -9.92 -4.69 -13.19
C ILE A 87 -9.78 -6.00 -12.45
N ASP A 88 -10.81 -6.35 -11.68
CA ASP A 88 -10.80 -7.56 -10.86
C ASP A 88 -11.66 -8.67 -11.50
N GLN A 89 -12.66 -8.30 -12.30
CA GLN A 89 -13.54 -9.25 -13.00
C GLN A 89 -13.68 -8.91 -14.49
N VAL A 90 -14.22 -9.86 -15.26
CA VAL A 90 -14.38 -9.72 -16.72
C VAL A 90 -15.28 -8.53 -17.06
N GLU A 91 -16.25 -8.25 -16.20
CA GLU A 91 -17.19 -7.12 -16.33
C GLU A 91 -16.48 -5.77 -16.27
N ASP A 92 -15.36 -5.67 -15.56
CA ASP A 92 -14.59 -4.43 -15.44
C ASP A 92 -13.86 -4.07 -16.75
N LEU A 93 -13.61 -5.04 -17.63
CA LEU A 93 -13.02 -4.80 -18.95
C LEU A 93 -13.92 -3.94 -19.85
N PHE A 94 -15.25 -4.09 -19.73
CA PHE A 94 -16.18 -3.27 -20.50
C PHE A 94 -16.12 -1.79 -20.07
N LYS A 95 -15.92 -1.54 -18.77
CA LYS A 95 -15.69 -0.19 -18.25
C LYS A 95 -14.33 0.35 -18.72
N ALA A 96 -13.30 -0.50 -18.68
CA ALA A 96 -11.94 -0.15 -19.13
C ALA A 96 -11.88 0.26 -20.61
N GLY A 97 -12.65 -0.39 -21.48
CA GLY A 97 -12.71 -0.04 -22.91
C GLY A 97 -13.29 1.34 -23.20
N SER A 98 -13.99 1.94 -22.22
CA SER A 98 -14.58 3.28 -22.30
C SER A 98 -13.85 4.34 -21.46
N PHE A 99 -12.74 3.95 -20.81
CA PHE A 99 -12.00 4.72 -19.80
C PHE A 99 -10.92 5.61 -20.41
#